data_AF-A0A3N5WGU0-F1
#
_entry.id   AF-A0A3N5WGU0-F1
#
_cell.length_a   1.000
_cell.length_b   1.000
_cell.length_c   1.000
_cell.angle_alpha   90.00
_cell.angle_beta   90.00
_cell.angle_gamma   90.00
#
_symmetry.space_group_name_H-M   'P 1'
#
loop_
_entity.id
_entity.type
_entity.pdbx_description
1 polymer ?
#
loop_
_entity_poly.entity_id
_entity_poly.type
_entity_poly.pdbx_seq_one_letter_code
_entity_poly.pdbx_strand_id
1 'polypeptide(L)'
;MHVVRLACERPDLLGRSRSQGDCAELARQLIADGLVADISAATIRRILAAHQLKPWRHHLWLYPKHPRDAEFYGTISELIELYTRPLRDDEMVLSLDEKTSLQPRPWLAPTRPAQPQNLPNRYEHEYTRVHFD
;
A
#
# COMPACT_ATOMS: atom_id res chain seq x y z
N MET A 1 -20.97 -13.81 -3.24
CA MET A 1 -20.82 -12.37 -3.54
C MET A 1 -20.45 -11.50 -2.34
N HIS A 2 -20.95 -11.75 -1.12
CA HIS A 2 -20.73 -10.85 0.03
C HIS A 2 -19.28 -10.83 0.54
N VAL A 3 -18.59 -11.99 0.56
CA VAL A 3 -17.18 -12.10 0.96
C VAL A 3 -16.26 -11.22 0.13
N VAL A 4 -16.44 -11.23 -1.20
CA VAL A 4 -15.60 -10.46 -2.13
C VAL A 4 -15.88 -8.98 -1.99
N ARG A 5 -17.15 -8.59 -1.90
CA ARG A 5 -17.56 -7.21 -1.64
C ARG A 5 -16.89 -6.68 -0.38
N LEU A 6 -16.99 -7.40 0.73
CA LEU A 6 -16.42 -7.00 2.01
C LEU A 6 -14.88 -6.92 1.96
N ALA A 7 -14.22 -7.83 1.24
CA ALA A 7 -12.77 -7.78 1.03
C ALA A 7 -12.32 -6.61 0.12
N CYS A 8 -13.21 -6.14 -0.77
CA CYS A 8 -12.99 -4.96 -1.61
C CYS A 8 -13.39 -3.63 -0.93
N GLU A 9 -14.13 -3.68 0.19
CA GLU A 9 -14.61 -2.50 0.90
C GLU A 9 -13.49 -1.84 1.73
N ARG A 10 -13.62 -0.52 1.88
CA ARG A 10 -12.63 0.36 2.49
C ARG A 10 -12.60 0.19 4.02
N PRO A 11 -11.47 -0.17 4.66
CA PRO A 11 -11.36 -0.27 6.11
C PRO A 11 -11.66 1.05 6.83
N ASP A 12 -11.37 2.16 6.18
CA ASP A 12 -11.54 3.52 6.69
C ASP A 12 -12.99 4.00 6.70
N LEU A 13 -13.87 3.47 5.83
CA LEU A 13 -15.32 3.70 5.94
C LEU A 13 -15.94 2.95 7.13
N LEU A 14 -15.23 1.96 7.67
CA LEU A 14 -15.64 1.13 8.80
C LEU A 14 -14.94 1.53 10.11
N GLY A 15 -14.20 2.65 10.13
CA GLY A 15 -13.46 3.12 11.30
C GLY A 15 -12.31 2.20 11.75
N ARG A 16 -11.77 1.36 10.85
CA ARG A 16 -10.74 0.36 11.18
C ARG A 16 -9.33 0.86 10.87
N SER A 17 -8.34 0.19 11.49
CA SER A 17 -6.94 0.29 11.11
C SER A 17 -6.79 0.06 9.60
N ARG A 18 -5.91 0.84 8.97
CA ARG A 18 -5.78 1.02 7.51
C ARG A 18 -5.29 -0.22 6.75
N SER A 19 -5.01 -1.32 7.45
CA SER A 19 -4.69 -2.61 6.84
C SER A 19 -5.96 -3.24 6.27
N GLN A 20 -5.84 -3.91 5.13
CA GLN A 20 -6.92 -4.78 4.67
C GLN A 20 -7.21 -5.82 5.74
N GLY A 21 -8.51 -6.05 5.99
CA GLY A 21 -8.92 -7.01 7.00
C GLY A 21 -8.43 -8.41 6.64
N ASP A 22 -7.85 -9.10 7.61
CA ASP A 22 -7.44 -10.47 7.41
C ASP A 22 -8.66 -11.40 7.25
N CYS A 23 -8.44 -12.64 6.82
CA CYS A 23 -9.54 -13.59 6.62
C CYS A 23 -10.36 -13.86 7.89
N ALA A 24 -9.80 -13.65 9.09
CA ALA A 24 -10.50 -13.85 10.35
C ALA A 24 -11.38 -12.64 10.70
N GLU A 25 -10.94 -11.43 10.41
CA GLU A 25 -11.73 -10.20 10.51
C GLU A 25 -12.92 -10.22 9.57
N LEU A 26 -12.72 -10.67 8.32
CA LEU A 26 -13.80 -10.83 7.35
C LEU A 26 -14.83 -11.87 7.83
N ALA A 27 -14.38 -12.99 8.40
CA ALA A 27 -15.26 -14.00 8.98
C ALA A 27 -16.09 -13.43 10.14
N ARG A 28 -15.44 -12.76 11.11
CA ARG A 28 -16.12 -12.11 12.24
C ARG A 28 -17.16 -11.11 11.78
N GLN A 29 -16.84 -10.33 10.75
CA GLN A 29 -17.75 -9.31 10.23
C GLN A 29 -18.99 -9.92 9.55
N LEU A 30 -18.82 -10.98 8.75
CA LEU A 30 -19.96 -11.64 8.10
C LEU A 30 -20.92 -12.27 9.11
N ILE A 31 -20.40 -12.74 10.25
CA ILE A 31 -21.21 -13.24 11.37
C ILE A 31 -21.90 -12.07 12.08
N ALA A 32 -21.17 -10.98 12.37
CA ALA A 32 -21.72 -9.79 13.02
C ALA A 32 -22.84 -9.12 12.20
N ASP A 33 -22.73 -9.13 10.87
CA ASP A 33 -23.75 -8.61 9.96
C ASP A 33 -24.93 -9.57 9.75
N GLY A 34 -24.93 -10.74 10.41
CA GLY A 34 -26.00 -11.74 10.31
C GLY A 34 -26.11 -12.41 8.94
N LEU A 35 -25.09 -12.28 8.09
CA LEU A 35 -25.08 -12.81 6.73
C LEU A 35 -24.84 -14.32 6.70
N VAL A 36 -24.15 -14.84 7.70
CA VAL A 36 -23.89 -16.27 7.93
C VAL A 36 -23.94 -16.56 9.42
N ALA A 37 -24.38 -17.76 9.80
CA ALA A 37 -24.36 -18.20 11.19
C ALA A 37 -22.94 -18.50 11.69
N ASP A 38 -22.10 -19.07 10.83
CA ASP A 38 -20.69 -19.34 11.10
C ASP A 38 -19.91 -19.48 9.77
N ILE A 39 -18.64 -19.06 9.78
CA ILE A 39 -17.72 -19.26 8.66
C ILE A 39 -16.27 -19.22 9.13
N SER A 40 -15.45 -20.16 8.68
CA SER A 40 -14.03 -20.17 9.02
C SER A 40 -13.20 -19.26 8.12
N ALA A 41 -12.11 -18.70 8.65
CA ALA A 41 -11.14 -17.92 7.90
C ALA A 41 -10.54 -18.71 6.70
N ALA A 42 -10.42 -20.04 6.82
CA ALA A 42 -9.97 -20.90 5.73
C ALA A 42 -10.98 -20.95 4.56
N THR A 43 -12.28 -20.94 4.87
CA THR A 43 -13.33 -20.84 3.84
C THR A 43 -13.30 -19.49 3.14
N ILE A 44 -13.15 -18.39 3.89
CA ILE A 44 -12.95 -17.06 3.33
C ILE A 44 -11.74 -17.04 2.37
N ARG A 45 -10.60 -17.58 2.81
CA ARG A 45 -9.38 -17.66 1.99
C ARG A 45 -9.61 -18.43 0.69
N ARG A 46 -10.31 -19.57 0.73
CA ARG A 46 -10.63 -20.37 -0.47
C ARG A 46 -11.55 -19.60 -1.43
N ILE A 47 -12.59 -18.94 -0.92
CA ILE A 47 -13.51 -18.12 -1.71
C ILE A 47 -12.73 -17.00 -2.41
N LEU A 48 -11.90 -16.29 -1.66
CA LEU A 48 -11.06 -15.21 -2.17
C LEU A 48 -9.99 -15.72 -3.16
N ALA A 49 -9.41 -16.90 -2.93
CA ALA A 49 -8.46 -17.54 -3.85
C ALA A 49 -9.10 -17.98 -5.17
N ALA A 50 -10.35 -18.43 -5.16
CA ALA A 50 -11.09 -18.81 -6.36
C ALA A 50 -11.64 -17.61 -7.15
N HIS A 51 -11.75 -16.44 -6.51
CA HIS A 51 -12.33 -15.26 -7.16
C HIS A 51 -11.34 -14.51 -8.06
N GLN A 52 -11.80 -13.87 -9.13
CA GLN A 52 -10.93 -13.12 -10.06
C GLN A 52 -10.37 -11.84 -9.42
N LEU A 53 -11.18 -11.14 -8.63
CA LEU A 53 -10.74 -9.97 -7.88
C LEU A 53 -9.82 -10.37 -6.72
N LYS A 54 -8.64 -9.74 -6.64
CA LYS A 54 -7.61 -9.95 -5.61
C LYS A 54 -7.32 -8.64 -4.85
N PRO A 55 -8.16 -8.24 -3.88
CA PRO A 55 -8.02 -6.96 -3.16
C PRO A 55 -6.65 -6.72 -2.53
N TRP A 56 -5.94 -7.77 -2.11
CA TRP A 56 -4.59 -7.68 -1.54
C TRP A 56 -3.47 -7.56 -2.58
N ARG A 57 -3.75 -7.72 -3.88
CA ARG A 57 -2.76 -7.51 -4.94
C ARG A 57 -2.84 -6.06 -5.42
N HIS A 58 -1.99 -5.23 -4.83
CA HIS A 58 -1.73 -3.89 -5.34
C HIS A 58 -0.43 -3.90 -6.13
N HIS A 59 -0.44 -3.21 -7.27
CA HIS A 59 0.81 -2.81 -7.90
C HIS A 59 1.25 -1.51 -7.24
N LEU A 60 2.48 -1.48 -6.73
CA LEU A 60 3.10 -0.23 -6.32
C LEU A 60 3.11 0.68 -7.54
N TRP A 61 2.39 1.79 -7.46
CA TRP A 61 2.33 2.78 -8.51
C TRP A 61 3.02 4.04 -8.03
N LEU A 62 4.22 4.28 -8.54
CA LEU A 62 4.92 5.55 -8.37
C LEU A 62 4.59 6.42 -9.57
N TYR A 63 3.72 7.41 -9.36
CA TYR A 63 3.42 8.40 -10.39
C TYR A 63 4.68 9.24 -10.65
N PRO A 64 5.18 9.33 -11.90
CA PRO A 64 6.33 10.17 -12.20
C PRO A 64 5.93 11.64 -12.06
N LYS A 65 6.39 12.28 -10.98
CA LYS A 65 6.18 13.71 -10.72
C LYS A 65 7.02 14.63 -11.59
N HIS A 66 8.16 14.11 -12.07
CA HIS A 66 9.09 14.82 -12.91
C HIS A 66 9.29 14.03 -14.21
N PRO A 67 9.51 14.73 -15.35
CA PRO A 67 9.92 14.08 -16.58
C PRO A 67 11.14 13.19 -16.33
N ARG A 68 11.15 11.99 -16.92
CA ARG A 68 12.34 11.11 -16.94
C ARG A 68 13.19 11.47 -18.15
N ASP A 69 13.70 12.69 -18.15
CA ASP A 69 14.55 13.20 -19.20
C ASP A 69 16.03 12.87 -18.93
N ALA A 70 16.91 13.36 -19.80
CA ALA A 70 18.34 13.10 -19.71
C ALA A 70 18.95 13.63 -18.40
N GLU A 71 18.45 14.75 -17.88
CA GLU A 71 18.93 15.35 -16.63
C GLU A 71 18.57 14.47 -15.43
N PHE A 72 17.33 13.94 -15.39
CA PHE A 72 16.92 12.98 -14.38
C PHE A 72 17.81 11.74 -14.37
N TYR A 73 18.06 11.14 -15.54
CA TYR A 73 18.91 9.95 -15.62
C TYR A 73 20.38 10.24 -15.31
N GLY A 74 20.88 11.44 -15.61
CA GLY A 74 22.21 11.91 -15.20
C GLY A 74 22.36 11.92 -13.68
N THR A 75 21.44 12.61 -12.99
CA THR A 75 21.42 12.68 -11.52
C THR A 75 21.34 11.30 -10.86
N ILE A 76 20.48 10.42 -11.39
CA ILE A 76 20.34 9.05 -10.85
C ILE A 76 21.62 8.23 -11.06
N SER A 77 22.29 8.39 -12.20
CA SER A 77 23.54 7.69 -12.48
C SER A 77 24.66 8.12 -11.54
N GLU A 78 24.80 9.44 -11.31
CA GLU A 78 25.76 10.00 -10.34
C GLU A 78 25.47 9.49 -8.91
N LEU A 79 24.19 9.46 -8.52
CA LEU A 79 23.78 8.94 -7.22
C LEU A 79 24.11 7.45 -7.07
N ILE A 80 23.86 6.63 -8.10
CA ILE A 80 24.23 5.20 -8.09
C ILE A 80 25.74 5.05 -8.00
N GLU A 81 26.50 5.88 -8.71
CA GLU A 81 27.96 5.86 -8.69
C GLU A 81 28.51 6.06 -7.29
N LEU A 82 27.95 6.99 -6.50
CA LEU A 82 28.32 7.19 -5.09
C LEU A 82 28.26 5.90 -4.26
N TYR A 83 27.30 5.01 -4.52
CA TYR A 83 27.15 3.75 -3.78
C TYR A 83 27.94 2.57 -4.37
N THR A 84 28.42 2.68 -5.60
CA THR A 84 28.95 1.53 -6.35
C THR A 84 30.42 1.65 -6.70
N ARG A 85 30.96 2.86 -6.81
CA ARG A 85 32.39 3.04 -7.05
C ARG A 85 33.22 2.69 -5.81
N PRO A 86 34.46 2.22 -5.97
CA PRO A 86 35.40 2.15 -4.88
C PRO A 86 35.59 3.53 -4.23
N LEU A 87 35.52 3.56 -2.90
CA LEU A 87 35.84 4.75 -2.11
C LEU A 87 37.35 4.81 -1.89
N ARG A 88 37.87 6.04 -1.82
CA ARG A 88 39.23 6.28 -1.36
C ARG A 88 39.32 6.11 0.16
N ASP A 89 40.52 5.95 0.68
CA ASP A 89 40.76 5.76 2.12
C ASP A 89 40.29 6.95 2.97
N ASP A 90 40.10 8.13 2.37
CA ASP A 90 39.63 9.37 2.98
C ASP A 90 38.15 9.70 2.72
N GLU A 91 37.41 8.80 2.05
CA GLU A 91 36.02 9.01 1.66
C GLU A 91 35.04 8.17 2.50
N MET A 92 33.86 8.74 2.75
CA MET A 92 32.74 8.04 3.37
C MET A 92 31.42 8.50 2.74
N VAL A 93 30.53 7.55 2.47
CA VAL A 93 29.17 7.82 1.99
C VAL A 93 28.20 7.66 3.14
N LEU A 94 27.49 8.73 3.47
CA LEU A 94 26.45 8.74 4.48
C LEU A 94 25.08 8.80 3.81
N SER A 95 24.25 7.79 4.07
CA SER A 95 22.85 7.78 3.65
C SER A 95 21.98 7.99 4.88
N LEU A 96 21.36 9.17 4.97
CA LEU A 96 20.44 9.50 6.04
C LEU A 96 19.03 9.35 5.51
N ASP A 97 18.36 8.27 5.93
CA ASP A 97 16.92 8.13 5.73
C ASP A 97 16.17 8.51 7.01
N GLU A 98 15.06 9.20 6.84
CA GLU A 98 14.20 9.61 7.93
C GLU A 98 13.47 8.37 8.47
N LYS A 99 13.64 8.07 9.77
CA LYS A 99 12.97 6.93 10.41
C LYS A 99 11.45 7.14 10.41
N THR A 100 10.78 6.55 9.44
CA THR A 100 9.36 6.75 9.10
C THR A 100 8.36 6.18 10.10
N SER A 101 8.81 5.69 11.27
CA SER A 101 7.99 4.90 12.20
C SER A 101 7.19 5.74 13.21
N LEU A 102 7.42 7.05 13.31
CA LEU A 102 6.88 7.87 14.41
C LEU A 102 5.98 9.05 14.00
N GLN A 103 5.88 9.38 12.71
CA GLN A 103 5.09 10.56 12.29
C GLN A 103 3.67 10.19 11.84
N PRO A 104 2.64 10.93 12.27
CA PRO A 104 1.33 10.90 11.64
C PRO A 104 1.48 11.37 10.19
N ARG A 105 1.18 10.47 9.25
CA ARG A 105 1.29 10.71 7.81
C ARG A 105 -0.09 11.00 7.21
N PRO A 106 -0.55 12.26 7.16
CA PRO A 106 -1.68 12.58 6.31
C PRO A 106 -1.26 12.33 4.85
N TRP A 107 -1.91 11.35 4.22
CA TRP A 107 -1.66 10.98 2.83
C TRP A 107 -2.06 12.11 1.90
N LEU A 108 -1.30 12.32 0.83
CA LEU A 108 -1.59 13.40 -0.13
C LEU A 108 -2.90 13.16 -0.87
N ALA A 109 -3.28 11.91 -1.10
CA ALA A 109 -4.50 11.53 -1.78
C ALA A 109 -5.27 10.44 -1.01
N PRO A 110 -6.61 10.45 -1.05
CA PRO A 110 -7.41 9.37 -0.47
C PRO A 110 -7.20 8.07 -1.27
N THR A 111 -7.09 6.94 -0.56
CA THR A 111 -7.10 5.61 -1.18
C THR A 111 -8.40 5.44 -1.98
N ARG A 112 -8.27 5.03 -3.25
CA ARG A 112 -9.43 4.78 -4.12
C ARG A 112 -9.75 3.29 -4.15
N PRO A 113 -11.01 2.88 -3.91
CA PRO A 113 -11.39 1.48 -3.97
C PRO A 113 -11.39 0.99 -5.41
N ALA A 114 -11.29 -0.33 -5.56
CA ALA A 114 -11.39 -1.03 -6.83
C ALA A 114 -12.72 -0.68 -7.48
N GLN A 115 -12.69 -0.48 -8.79
CA GLN A 115 -13.87 -0.16 -9.58
C GLN A 115 -14.19 -1.33 -10.51
N PRO A 116 -15.41 -1.37 -11.07
CA PRO A 116 -15.72 -2.24 -12.20
C PRO A 116 -14.73 -2.06 -13.36
N GLN A 117 -14.78 -2.94 -14.35
CA GLN A 117 -13.83 -2.96 -15.48
C GLN A 117 -12.35 -3.22 -15.08
N ASN A 118 -12.14 -4.01 -14.01
CA ASN A 118 -10.81 -4.47 -13.59
C ASN A 118 -9.84 -3.35 -13.18
N LEU A 119 -10.37 -2.24 -12.67
CA LEU A 119 -9.57 -1.17 -12.10
C LEU A 119 -9.22 -1.52 -10.64
N PRO A 120 -7.93 -1.72 -10.30
CA PRO A 120 -7.53 -2.12 -8.96
C PRO A 120 -7.72 -0.97 -7.95
N ASN A 121 -7.67 -1.31 -6.66
CA ASN A 121 -7.46 -0.33 -5.60
C ASN A 121 -6.23 0.53 -5.94
N ARG A 122 -6.32 1.83 -5.73
CA ARG A 122 -5.18 2.74 -5.87
C ARG A 122 -4.85 3.31 -4.50
N TYR A 123 -3.68 2.95 -4.02
CA TYR A 123 -3.14 3.40 -2.76
C TYR A 123 -2.00 4.39 -3.03
N GLU A 124 -2.11 5.58 -2.44
CA GLU A 124 -1.04 6.58 -2.48
C GLU A 124 -0.08 6.32 -1.32
N HIS A 125 1.21 6.14 -1.63
CA HIS A 125 2.26 5.91 -0.63
C HIS A 125 2.92 7.22 -0.19
N GLU A 126 2.59 8.33 -0.83
CA GLU A 126 3.09 9.64 -0.44
C GLU A 126 2.24 10.32 0.63
N TYR A 127 2.92 11.05 1.48
CA TYR A 127 2.36 11.70 2.65
C TYR A 127 2.96 13.08 2.83
N THR A 128 2.17 13.98 3.40
CA THR A 128 2.68 15.26 3.88
C THR A 128 3.50 15.01 5.14
N ARG A 129 4.70 15.58 5.16
CA ARG A 129 5.51 15.64 6.38
C ARG A 129 4.89 16.68 7.31
N VAL A 130 4.56 16.27 8.52
CA VAL A 130 4.13 17.19 9.57
C VAL A 130 5.39 17.57 10.34
N HIS A 131 5.89 18.78 10.10
CA HIS A 131 6.94 19.35 10.93
C HIS A 131 6.30 19.79 12.24
N PHE A 132 6.84 19.32 13.37
CA PHE A 132 6.49 19.88 14.67
C PHE A 132 7.44 21.07 14.88
N ASP A 133 6.88 22.28 14.90
CA ASP A 133 7.58 23.51 15.28
C ASP A 133 7.92 23.52 16.79
#